data_AF-A0A0D7A686-F1
#
_entry.id   AF-A0A0D7A686-F1
#
_cell.length_a   1.000
_cell.length_b   1.000
_cell.length_c   1.000
_cell.angle_alpha   90.00
_cell.angle_beta   90.00
_cell.angle_gamma   90.00
#
_symmetry.space_group_name_H-M   'P 1'
#
loop_
_entity.id
_entity.type
_entity.pdbx_description
1 polymer ?
#
loop_
_entity_poly.entity_id
_entity_poly.type
_entity_poly.pdbx_seq_one_letter_code
_entity_poly.pdbx_strand_id
1 'polypeptide(L)' 'CAVCSTKNAIYTCPRCHIKTCSLSCSSSHKTQNNCSGQRNKVAFVPMNGYKWGTMMDDYVYLEEVGR' A
#
# COMPACT_ATOMS: atom_id res chain seq x y z
N CYS A 1 12.86 9.48 6.33
CA CYS A 1 11.47 9.81 5.94
C CYS A 1 11.54 10.44 4.56
N ALA A 2 10.84 9.93 3.56
CA ALA A 2 10.90 10.51 2.21
C ALA A 2 10.15 11.86 2.09
N VAL A 3 9.32 12.22 3.08
CA VAL A 3 8.55 13.46 3.08
C VAL A 3 9.33 14.60 3.75
N CYS A 4 9.87 14.37 4.96
CA CYS A 4 10.51 15.42 5.75
C CYS A 4 12.04 15.31 5.83
N SER A 5 12.64 14.19 5.42
CA SER A 5 14.10 13.93 5.45
C SER A 5 14.84 14.15 6.78
N THR A 6 14.14 14.48 7.87
CA THR A 6 14.75 14.80 9.17
C THR A 6 14.93 13.59 10.09
N LYS A 7 14.01 12.62 10.02
CA LYS A 7 14.01 11.41 10.86
C LYS A 7 14.01 10.15 10.03
N ASN A 8 14.55 9.07 10.61
CA ASN A 8 14.45 7.73 10.04
C ASN A 8 12.98 7.34 9.85
N ALA A 9 12.69 6.71 8.72
CA ALA A 9 11.34 6.28 8.41
C ALA A 9 11.03 4.97 9.15
N ILE A 10 9.90 4.94 9.86
CA ILE A 10 9.45 3.78 10.63
C ILE A 10 8.18 3.15 10.05
N TYR A 11 7.44 3.87 9.21
CA TYR A 11 6.23 3.40 8.55
C TYR A 11 6.43 3.36 7.04
N THR A 12 5.70 2.45 6.36
CA THR A 12 5.69 2.34 4.90
C THR A 12 4.25 2.32 4.40
N CYS A 13 3.92 3.19 3.44
CA CYS A 13 2.58 3.24 2.86
C CYS A 13 2.32 2.01 1.97
N PRO A 14 1.21 1.26 2.16
CA PRO A 14 0.96 0.02 1.41
C PRO A 14 0.52 0.25 -0.05
N ARG A 15 0.22 1.49 -0.45
CA ARG A 15 -0.13 1.84 -1.84
C ARG A 15 1.07 2.33 -2.65
N CYS A 16 1.80 3.31 -2.13
CA CYS A 16 2.90 3.96 -2.85
C CYS A 16 4.29 3.60 -2.32
N HIS A 17 4.40 2.72 -1.31
CA HIS A 17 5.65 2.30 -0.68
C HIS A 17 6.53 3.44 -0.11
N ILE A 18 5.97 4.65 0.03
CA ILE A 18 6.65 5.80 0.62
C ILE A 18 6.91 5.51 2.11
N LYS A 19 8.17 5.68 2.51
CA LYS A 19 8.58 5.50 3.90
C LYS A 19 8.44 6.80 4.69
N THR A 20 7.60 6.81 5.72
CA THR A 20 7.29 7.97 6.56
C THR A 20 7.73 7.79 8.00
N CYS A 21 8.12 8.87 8.69
CA CYS A 21 8.53 8.80 10.11
C CYS A 21 7.39 9.02 11.11
N SER A 22 6.27 9.60 10.69
CA SER A 22 5.17 9.99 11.58
C SER A 22 3.84 10.01 10.84
N LEU A 23 2.74 10.07 11.59
CA LEU A 23 1.38 10.23 11.05
C LEU A 23 1.23 11.52 10.23
N SER A 24 1.88 12.62 10.63
CA SER A 24 1.87 13.86 9.85
C SER A 24 2.47 13.68 8.46
N CYS A 25 3.60 12.97 8.36
CA CYS A 25 4.21 12.62 7.07
C CYS A 25 3.37 11.61 6.29
N SER A 26 2.65 10.71 6.97
CA SER A 26 1.77 9.76 6.30
C SER A 26 0.51 10.43 5.73
N SER A 27 -0.08 11.41 6.42
CA SER A 27 -1.19 12.20 5.88
C SER A 27 -0.74 13.17 4.79
N SER A 28 0.41 13.82 4.96
CA SER A 28 0.94 14.79 4.00
C SER A 28 1.22 14.17 2.63
N HIS A 29 1.84 12.98 2.55
CA HIS A 29 2.06 12.36 1.25
C HIS A 29 0.76 11.89 0.59
N LYS A 30 -0.28 11.55 1.38
CA LYS A 30 -1.59 11.15 0.86
C LYS A 30 -2.27 12.31 0.14
N THR A 31 -2.26 13.50 0.73
CA THR A 31 -2.79 14.71 0.09
C THR A 31 -1.94 15.17 -1.10
N GLN A 32 -0.61 15.18 -0.97
CA GLN A 32 0.27 15.66 -2.05
C GLN A 32 0.29 14.74 -3.27
N ASN A 33 0.28 13.41 -3.07
CA ASN A 33 0.36 12.43 -4.16
C ASN A 33 -1.00 11.82 -4.51
N ASN A 34 -2.09 12.40 -4.00
CA ASN A 34 -3.45 11.87 -4.13
C ASN A 34 -3.57 10.35 -3.85
N CYS A 35 -2.88 9.90 -2.80
CA CYS A 35 -2.76 8.48 -2.46
C CYS A 35 -3.84 8.08 -1.45
N SER A 36 -4.69 7.10 -1.76
CA SER A 36 -5.71 6.62 -0.79
C SER A 36 -5.10 5.89 0.41
N GLY A 37 -3.85 5.42 0.29
CA GLY A 37 -3.18 4.64 1.33
C GLY A 37 -3.71 3.21 1.49
N GLN A 38 -4.57 2.72 0.59
CA GLN A 38 -5.01 1.32 0.56
C GLN A 38 -4.31 0.56 -0.57
N ARG A 39 -3.80 -0.65 -0.26
CA ARG A 39 -3.20 -1.53 -1.27
C ARG A 39 -4.19 -1.77 -2.42
N ASN A 40 -3.70 -1.76 -3.66
CA ASN A 40 -4.52 -2.14 -4.80
C ASN A 40 -4.68 -3.66 -4.81
N LYS A 41 -5.88 -4.15 -4.48
CA LYS A 41 -6.19 -5.58 -4.38
C LYS A 41 -6.27 -6.26 -5.76
N VAL A 42 -6.60 -5.51 -6.81
CA VAL A 42 -6.82 -6.02 -8.18
C VAL A 42 -5.67 -5.63 -9.13
N ALA A 43 -4.46 -5.45 -8.60
CA ALA A 43 -3.30 -5.16 -9.43
C ALA A 43 -2.94 -6.39 -10.29
N PHE A 44 -2.70 -6.17 -11.58
CA PHE A 44 -2.29 -7.26 -12.47
C PHE A 44 -0.96 -7.89 -12.03
N VAL A 45 -0.95 -9.22 -11.93
CA VAL A 45 0.26 -10.00 -11.65
C VAL A 45 0.49 -10.96 -12.82
N PRO A 46 1.67 -10.96 -13.47
CA PRO A 46 1.95 -11.89 -14.55
C PRO A 46 1.92 -13.33 -14.03
N MET A 47 1.54 -14.28 -14.90
CA MET A 47 1.35 -15.69 -14.52
C MET A 47 2.58 -16.29 -13.80
N ASN A 48 3.78 -15.99 -14.28
CA ASN A 48 5.04 -16.46 -13.68
C ASN A 48 5.32 -15.89 -12.27
N GLY A 49 4.69 -14.77 -11.93
CA GLY A 49 4.78 -14.12 -10.62
C GLY A 49 3.60 -14.42 -9.70
N TYR A 50 2.59 -15.14 -10.19
CA TYR A 50 1.40 -15.47 -9.42
C TYR A 50 1.73 -16.56 -8.40
N LYS A 51 1.81 -16.17 -7.13
CA LYS A 51 2.20 -17.05 -6.01
C LYS A 51 1.02 -17.24 -5.07
N TRP A 52 1.18 -18.15 -4.11
CA TRP A 52 0.21 -18.42 -3.05
C TRP A 52 -0.31 -17.15 -2.34
N GLY A 53 0.56 -16.18 -2.06
CA GLY A 53 0.15 -14.93 -1.43
C GLY A 53 -0.83 -14.11 -2.28
N THR A 54 -0.63 -14.07 -3.60
CA THR A 54 -1.53 -13.39 -4.54
C THR A 54 -2.87 -14.12 -4.64
N MET A 55 -2.86 -15.46 -4.68
CA MET A 55 -4.09 -16.26 -4.63
C MET A 55 -4.91 -15.97 -3.37
N MET A 56 -4.25 -15.88 -2.21
CA MET A 56 -4.94 -15.61 -0.96
C MET A 56 -5.51 -14.18 -0.91
N ASP A 57 -4.77 -13.20 -1.43
CA ASP A 57 -5.26 -11.82 -1.58
C ASP A 57 -6.54 -11.79 -2.44
N ASP A 58 -6.57 -12.52 -3.56
CA ASP A 58 -7.73 -12.61 -4.46
C ASP A 58 -8.92 -13.34 -3.80
N TYR A 59 -8.66 -14.44 -3.09
CA TYR A 59 -9.69 -15.19 -2.35
C TYR A 59 -10.40 -14.30 -1.32
N VAL A 60 -9.64 -13.60 -0.48
CA VAL A 60 -10.20 -12.69 0.54
C VAL A 60 -10.99 -11.56 -0.12
N TYR A 61 -10.50 -11.02 -1.25
CA TYR A 61 -11.23 -10.01 -1.99
C TYR A 61 -12.59 -10.51 -2.50
N LEU A 62 -12.65 -11.73 -3.03
CA LEU A 62 -13.91 -12.33 -3.52
C LEU A 62 -14.90 -12.61 -2.37
N GLU A 63 -14.42 -13.06 -1.21
CA GLU A 63 -15.27 -13.21 -0.02
C GLU A 63 -15.84 -11.88 0.49
N GLU A 64 -15.04 -10.80 0.47
CA GLU A 64 -15.51 -9.46 0.86
C GLU A 64 -16.59 -8.92 -0.09
N VAL A 65 -16.49 -9.21 -1.39
CA VAL A 65 -17.44 -8.73 -2.41
C VAL A 65 -18.74 -9.54 -2.44
N GLY A 66 -18.68 -10.82 -2.09
CA GLY A 66 -19.85 -11.71 -2.07
C GLY A 66 -20.78 -11.51 -0.86
N ARG A 67 -20.44 -10.62 0.07
CA ARG A 67 -21.20 -10.28 1.28
C ARG A 67 -22.07 -9.04 1.08
#